data_AF-A0A3P7R1H2-F1
#
_entry.id   AF-A0A3P7R1H2-F1
#
_cell.length_a   1.000
_cell.length_b   1.000
_cell.length_c   1.000
_cell.angle_alpha   90.00
_cell.angle_beta   90.00
_cell.angle_gamma   90.00
#
_symmetry.space_group_name_H-M   'P 1'
#
loop_
_entity.id
_entity.type
_entity.pdbx_description
1 polymer ?
#
loop_
_entity_poly.entity_id
_entity_poly.type
_entity_poly.pdbx_seq_one_letter_code
_entity_poly.pdbx_strand_id
1 'polypeptide(L)'
;MQILKRQIAYSDITSIGLSPYQDNFLVISVRDSYTSLLETPLKTELVVAVNKRYREVTKGAILPLVFSTTYQIILKKTRFGGGTRSVAFSRDDSGSDVTQLLAKDKTLTVSVGPGLPNCTRPSGVRPAVVKHYERRGGPSAANTQQLQWKIPQLNRQAPLPPQHATAIQSNRIYPRNGDLNVNRNDRVTSGQVINDSNSFLSFYGDQF
;
A
#
# COMPACT_ATOMS: atom_id res chain seq x y z
N MET A 1 -27.72 -6.68 0.35
CA MET A 1 -27.84 -6.39 1.80
C MET A 1 -26.45 -6.49 2.39
N GLN A 2 -25.93 -5.45 3.04
CA GLN A 2 -24.55 -5.43 3.52
C GLN A 2 -24.50 -6.02 4.95
N ILE A 3 -23.82 -7.15 5.12
CA ILE A 3 -23.73 -7.84 6.42
C ILE A 3 -22.50 -7.34 7.17
N LEU A 4 -22.72 -6.66 8.30
CA LEU A 4 -21.67 -6.28 9.22
C LEU A 4 -21.28 -7.49 10.07
N LYS A 5 -20.09 -8.05 9.83
CA LYS A 5 -19.60 -9.22 10.59
C LYS A 5 -18.75 -8.83 11.81
N ARG A 6 -18.08 -7.67 11.76
CA ARG A 6 -17.20 -7.18 12.83
C ARG A 6 -17.06 -5.66 12.77
N GLN A 7 -17.19 -5.01 13.92
CA GLN A 7 -16.76 -3.64 14.17
C GLN A 7 -15.54 -3.65 15.08
N ILE A 8 -14.55 -2.81 14.78
CA ILE A 8 -13.34 -2.63 15.59
C ILE A 8 -13.18 -1.14 15.86
N ALA A 9 -13.09 -0.72 17.11
CA ALA A 9 -12.83 0.69 17.40
C ALA A 9 -11.43 1.06 16.93
N TYR A 10 -11.24 2.24 16.33
CA TYR A 10 -9.91 2.66 15.87
C TYR A 10 -8.89 2.69 17.03
N SER A 11 -9.32 3.03 18.24
CA SER A 11 -8.50 3.00 19.46
C SER A 11 -7.98 1.62 19.83
N ASP A 12 -8.62 0.55 19.35
CA ASP A 12 -8.26 -0.84 19.65
C ASP A 12 -7.31 -1.42 18.62
N ILE A 13 -7.13 -0.78 17.46
CA ILE A 13 -6.16 -1.19 16.47
C ILE A 13 -4.75 -0.90 17.02
N THR A 14 -3.92 -1.93 17.10
CA THR A 14 -2.55 -1.83 17.63
C THR A 14 -1.51 -1.70 16.53
N SER A 15 -1.71 -2.37 15.40
CA SER A 15 -0.83 -2.28 14.23
C SER A 15 -1.51 -2.85 12.98
N ILE A 16 -0.96 -2.49 11.81
CA ILE A 16 -1.22 -3.18 10.54
C ILE A 16 0.07 -3.91 10.12
N GLY A 17 -0.04 -5.23 9.93
CA GLY A 17 0.99 -6.09 9.36
C GLY A 17 0.90 -6.16 7.84
N LEU A 18 2.05 -6.04 7.16
CA LEU A 18 2.21 -6.14 5.72
C LEU A 18 3.38 -7.06 5.37
N SER A 19 3.18 -7.99 4.44
CA SER A 19 4.31 -8.72 3.88
C SER A 19 5.22 -7.79 3.06
N PRO A 20 6.50 -8.14 2.85
CA PRO A 20 7.39 -7.43 1.94
C PRO A 20 7.17 -7.80 0.46
N TYR A 21 6.16 -8.61 0.13
CA TYR A 21 5.93 -9.15 -1.21
C TYR A 21 4.79 -8.42 -1.95
N GLN A 22 4.72 -8.62 -3.27
CA GLN A 22 3.67 -8.08 -4.13
C GLN A 22 2.36 -8.88 -3.97
N ASP A 23 1.78 -8.82 -2.78
CA ASP A 23 0.51 -9.47 -2.47
C ASP A 23 -0.57 -8.50 -1.99
N ASN A 24 -1.77 -9.05 -1.85
CA ASN A 24 -2.98 -8.36 -1.44
C ASN A 24 -3.35 -8.62 0.02
N PHE A 25 -2.43 -9.17 0.83
CA PHE A 25 -2.73 -9.54 2.21
C PHE A 25 -2.33 -8.46 3.20
N LEU A 26 -3.16 -8.28 4.22
CA LEU A 26 -2.82 -7.47 5.39
C LEU A 26 -3.33 -8.10 6.68
N VAL A 27 -2.67 -7.77 7.78
CA VAL A 27 -2.98 -8.29 9.11
C VAL A 27 -3.36 -7.12 10.01
N ILE A 28 -4.54 -7.12 10.60
CA ILE A 28 -4.95 -6.11 11.58
C ILE A 28 -4.86 -6.70 12.97
N SER A 29 -3.91 -6.20 13.76
CA SER A 29 -3.71 -6.55 15.15
C SER A 29 -4.59 -5.67 16.03
N VAL A 30 -5.31 -6.30 16.95
CA VAL A 30 -6.34 -5.64 17.77
C VAL A 30 -6.05 -5.95 19.24
N ARG A 31 -6.11 -4.93 20.09
CA ARG A 31 -5.91 -5.08 21.53
C ARG A 31 -6.93 -6.06 22.09
N ASP A 32 -6.46 -7.03 22.88
CA ASP A 32 -7.26 -8.02 23.61
C ASP A 32 -8.32 -8.74 22.75
N SER A 33 -8.07 -8.91 21.45
CA SER A 33 -9.02 -9.47 20.50
C SER A 33 -8.33 -10.30 19.42
N TYR A 34 -9.12 -11.01 18.62
CA TYR A 34 -8.60 -11.83 17.53
C TYR A 34 -8.10 -10.95 16.37
N THR A 35 -7.08 -11.42 15.68
CA THR A 35 -6.48 -10.75 14.52
C THR A 35 -7.38 -10.90 13.29
N SER A 36 -7.41 -9.89 12.41
CA SER A 36 -8.02 -10.03 11.08
C SER A 36 -6.93 -10.19 10.03
N LEU A 37 -6.88 -11.34 9.35
CA LEU A 37 -6.15 -11.49 8.08
C LEU A 37 -7.13 -11.18 6.96
N LEU A 38 -6.79 -10.23 6.09
CA LEU A 38 -7.65 -9.79 4.98
C LEU A 38 -6.89 -9.87 3.67
N GLU A 39 -7.63 -10.15 2.61
CA GLU A 39 -7.16 -10.08 1.23
C GLU A 39 -7.92 -8.96 0.50
N THR A 40 -7.20 -8.03 -0.12
CA THR A 40 -7.78 -6.94 -0.89
C THR A 40 -6.81 -6.38 -1.94
N PRO A 41 -7.25 -6.14 -3.19
CA PRO A 41 -6.43 -5.47 -4.19
C PRO A 41 -6.14 -4.00 -3.84
N LEU A 42 -6.92 -3.42 -2.92
CA LEU A 42 -6.81 -2.03 -2.48
C LEU A 42 -5.95 -1.91 -1.21
N LYS A 43 -4.97 -2.80 -1.01
CA LYS A 43 -4.16 -2.90 0.23
C LYS A 43 -3.56 -1.56 0.64
N THR A 44 -2.96 -0.82 -0.30
CA THR A 44 -2.37 0.50 -0.03
C THR A 44 -3.41 1.55 0.30
N GLU A 45 -4.53 1.59 -0.43
CA GLU A 45 -5.62 2.54 -0.21
C GLU A 45 -6.30 2.32 1.13
N LEU A 46 -6.54 1.06 1.50
CA LEU A 46 -7.09 0.69 2.80
C LEU A 46 -6.14 1.10 3.92
N VAL A 47 -4.84 0.83 3.80
CA VAL A 47 -3.84 1.25 4.80
C VAL A 47 -3.84 2.77 4.97
N VAL A 48 -3.86 3.52 3.86
CA VAL A 48 -3.90 4.98 3.87
C VAL A 48 -5.19 5.49 4.53
N ALA A 49 -6.35 4.94 4.16
CA ALA A 49 -7.63 5.33 4.71
C ALA A 49 -7.74 5.04 6.21
N VAL A 50 -7.33 3.84 6.64
CA VAL A 50 -7.32 3.45 8.06
C VAL A 50 -6.37 4.34 8.84
N ASN A 51 -5.15 4.59 8.35
CA ASN A 51 -4.18 5.42 9.05
C ASN A 51 -4.65 6.89 9.15
N LYS A 52 -5.28 7.42 8.09
CA LYS A 52 -5.89 8.75 8.12
C LYS A 52 -6.96 8.84 9.23
N ARG A 53 -7.90 7.90 9.24
CA ARG A 53 -8.98 7.89 10.22
C ARG A 53 -8.49 7.62 11.65
N TYR A 54 -7.51 6.73 11.80
CA TYR A 54 -6.87 6.46 13.08
C TYR A 54 -6.27 7.73 13.68
N ARG A 55 -5.51 8.52 12.89
CA ARG A 55 -4.94 9.80 13.35
C ARG A 55 -6.01 10.79 13.80
N GLU A 56 -7.12 10.89 13.07
CA GLU A 56 -8.24 11.78 13.43
C GLU A 56 -8.84 11.39 14.79
N VAL A 57 -9.08 10.10 15.02
CA VAL A 57 -9.74 9.59 16.24
C VAL A 57 -8.78 9.56 17.44
N THR A 58 -7.49 9.33 17.22
CA THR A 58 -6.48 9.14 18.29
C THR A 58 -5.65 10.39 18.58
N LYS A 59 -6.17 11.58 18.26
CA LYS A 59 -5.51 12.87 18.53
C LYS A 59 -4.12 12.98 17.90
N GLY A 60 -3.99 12.48 16.67
CA GLY A 60 -2.78 12.56 15.86
C GLY A 60 -1.79 11.40 16.02
N ALA A 61 -2.10 10.39 16.84
CA ALA A 61 -1.22 9.22 16.99
C ALA A 61 -1.05 8.46 15.66
N ILE A 62 0.14 7.91 15.44
CA ILE A 62 0.48 7.20 14.21
C ILE A 62 0.21 5.72 14.40
N LEU A 63 -0.52 5.09 13.47
CA LEU A 63 -0.76 3.66 13.50
C LEU A 63 0.51 2.91 13.02
N PRO A 64 1.08 2.00 13.84
CA PRO A 64 2.28 1.25 13.44
C PRO A 64 2.04 0.34 12.24
N LEU A 65 2.94 0.41 11.25
CA LEU A 65 3.03 -0.55 10.15
C LEU A 65 4.19 -1.52 10.43
N VAL A 66 3.88 -2.81 10.50
CA VAL A 66 4.85 -3.86 10.80
C VAL A 66 5.07 -4.68 9.55
N PHE A 67 6.27 -4.62 8.98
CA PHE A 67 6.65 -5.46 7.85
C PHE A 67 7.32 -6.74 8.33
N SER A 68 6.80 -7.88 7.92
CA SER A 68 7.32 -9.20 8.28
C SER A 68 6.94 -10.24 7.24
N THR A 69 7.78 -11.25 7.09
CA THR A 69 7.43 -12.46 6.32
C THR A 69 6.61 -13.43 7.16
N THR A 70 6.55 -13.28 8.49
CA THR A 70 5.79 -14.18 9.36
C THR A 70 5.01 -13.42 10.43
N TYR A 71 3.74 -13.79 10.61
CA TYR A 71 2.86 -13.25 11.65
C TYR A 71 2.24 -14.37 12.47
N GLN A 72 2.23 -14.18 13.80
CA GLN A 72 1.36 -14.97 14.68
C GLN A 72 0.01 -14.26 14.75
N ILE A 73 -1.05 -14.95 14.33
CA ILE A 73 -2.42 -14.44 14.33
C ILE A 73 -3.25 -15.19 15.35
N ILE A 74 -4.13 -14.46 16.04
CA ILE A 74 -5.08 -15.04 16.98
C ILE A 74 -6.40 -15.24 16.23
N LEU A 75 -6.88 -16.47 16.13
CA LEU A 75 -8.17 -16.76 15.52
C LEU A 75 -9.32 -16.59 16.49
N LYS A 76 -10.45 -16.09 15.97
CA LYS A 76 -11.72 -16.08 16.69
C LYS A 76 -12.08 -17.50 17.13
N LYS A 77 -12.42 -17.68 18.40
CA LYS A 77 -12.93 -18.96 18.92
C LYS A 77 -14.31 -19.23 18.33
N THR A 78 -14.44 -20.32 17.59
CA THR A 78 -15.70 -20.80 17.00
C THR A 78 -15.85 -22.31 17.24
N ARG A 79 -17.01 -22.87 16.87
CA ARG A 79 -17.23 -24.33 16.88
C ARG A 79 -16.30 -25.11 15.92
N PHE A 80 -15.65 -24.41 14.99
CA PHE A 80 -14.71 -24.99 14.02
C PHE A 80 -13.24 -24.79 14.42
N GLY A 81 -12.99 -24.32 15.65
CA GLY A 81 -11.65 -24.10 16.19
C GLY A 81 -11.38 -22.64 16.54
N GLY A 82 -10.13 -22.37 16.93
CA GLY A 82 -9.62 -21.06 17.34
C GLY A 82 -8.16 -21.16 17.77
N GLY A 83 -7.67 -20.14 18.47
CA GLY A 83 -6.30 -20.12 19.01
C GLY A 83 -5.29 -19.49 18.04
N THR A 84 -4.01 -19.58 18.40
CA THR A 84 -2.92 -18.93 17.67
C THR A 84 -2.46 -19.77 16.49
N ARG A 85 -2.28 -19.14 15.34
CA ARG A 85 -1.71 -19.73 14.11
C ARG A 85 -0.61 -18.85 13.54
N SER A 86 0.26 -19.45 12.75
CA SER A 86 1.28 -18.72 11.99
C SER A 86 0.80 -18.46 10.57
N VAL A 87 1.08 -17.28 10.04
CA VAL A 87 0.96 -16.97 8.61
C VAL A 87 2.37 -16.66 8.12
N ALA A 88 2.87 -17.47 7.20
CA ALA A 88 4.20 -17.31 6.61
C ALA A 88 4.06 -16.91 5.15
N PHE A 89 4.71 -15.84 4.77
CA PHE A 89 4.79 -15.34 3.41
C PHE A 89 6.16 -15.71 2.84
N SER A 90 6.16 -16.23 1.62
CA SER A 90 7.37 -16.56 0.88
C SER A 90 7.26 -16.13 -0.56
N ARG A 91 8.40 -15.81 -1.17
CA ARG A 91 8.48 -15.60 -2.61
C ARG A 91 8.64 -16.96 -3.30
N ASP A 92 7.85 -17.18 -4.33
CA ASP A 92 7.94 -18.34 -5.22
C ASP A 92 8.47 -17.88 -6.58
N ASP A 93 9.73 -18.23 -6.86
CA ASP A 93 10.43 -17.85 -8.08
C ASP A 93 10.14 -18.80 -9.26
N SER A 94 9.23 -19.78 -9.11
CA SER A 94 8.87 -20.72 -10.17
C SER A 94 8.16 -20.09 -11.39
N GLY A 95 7.93 -18.77 -11.37
CA GLY A 95 7.42 -17.99 -12.51
C GLY A 95 5.91 -17.88 -12.59
N SER A 96 5.16 -18.41 -11.63
CA SER A 96 3.73 -18.17 -11.49
C SER A 96 3.47 -16.79 -10.88
N ASP A 97 2.66 -15.97 -11.53
CA ASP A 97 2.17 -14.69 -10.97
C ASP A 97 0.99 -14.89 -10.00
N VAL A 98 0.48 -16.12 -9.89
CA VAL A 98 -0.64 -16.46 -9.00
C VAL A 98 -0.13 -16.75 -7.60
N THR A 99 -0.74 -16.09 -6.61
CA THR A 99 -0.48 -16.36 -5.19
C THR A 99 -1.09 -17.70 -4.78
N GLN A 100 -0.31 -18.56 -4.13
CA GLN A 100 -0.75 -19.88 -3.66
C GLN A 100 -0.89 -19.91 -2.14
N LEU A 101 -1.97 -20.50 -1.65
CA LEU A 101 -2.26 -20.67 -0.22
C LEU A 101 -2.18 -22.13 0.17
N LEU A 102 -1.27 -22.46 1.10
CA LEU A 102 -1.12 -23.81 1.65
C LEU A 102 -1.30 -23.79 3.16
N ALA A 103 -2.38 -24.38 3.64
CA ALA A 103 -2.59 -24.61 5.07
C ALA A 103 -1.99 -25.96 5.45
N LYS A 104 -0.97 -25.95 6.32
CA LYS A 104 -0.37 -27.15 6.89
C LYS A 104 -0.22 -26.99 8.40
N ASP A 105 -0.73 -27.96 9.15
CA ASP A 105 -0.71 -27.97 10.61
C ASP A 105 -1.34 -26.69 11.22
N LYS A 106 -0.51 -25.83 11.83
CA LYS A 106 -0.88 -24.54 12.43
C LYS A 106 -0.41 -23.34 11.62
N THR A 107 0.06 -23.56 10.39
CA THR A 107 0.67 -22.54 9.55
C THR A 107 -0.07 -22.42 8.21
N LEU A 108 -0.46 -21.20 7.87
CA LEU A 108 -0.86 -20.84 6.52
C LEU A 108 0.37 -20.28 5.79
N THR A 109 0.80 -20.94 4.72
CA THR A 109 1.87 -20.46 3.85
C THR A 109 1.24 -19.73 2.67
N VAL A 110 1.71 -18.52 2.39
CA VAL A 110 1.31 -17.67 1.28
C VAL A 110 2.53 -17.53 0.37
N SER A 111 2.50 -18.23 -0.76
CA SER A 111 3.55 -18.17 -1.77
C SER A 111 3.19 -17.14 -2.83
N VAL A 112 4.01 -16.10 -2.97
CA VAL A 112 3.77 -14.96 -3.85
C VAL A 112 4.76 -15.02 -5.01
N GLY A 113 4.26 -14.85 -6.23
CA GLY A 113 5.11 -14.79 -7.42
C GLY A 113 6.18 -13.69 -7.36
N PRO A 114 7.16 -13.70 -8.28
CA PRO A 114 8.22 -12.70 -8.32
C PRO A 114 7.69 -11.28 -8.63
N GLY A 115 6.46 -11.20 -9.14
CA GLY A 115 5.80 -9.98 -9.57
C GLY A 115 6.43 -9.37 -10.81
N LEU A 116 5.99 -8.16 -11.13
CA LEU A 116 6.53 -7.42 -12.26
C LEU A 116 7.96 -6.93 -11.96
N PRO A 117 8.86 -6.88 -12.97
CA PRO A 117 10.17 -6.25 -12.82
C PRO A 117 10.05 -4.83 -12.25
N ASN A 118 11.02 -4.44 -11.44
CA ASN A 118 11.14 -3.09 -10.85
C ASN A 118 11.25 -1.95 -11.87
N CYS A 119 11.49 -2.24 -13.16
CA CYS A 119 11.44 -1.27 -14.26
C CYS A 119 10.06 -1.14 -14.92
N THR A 120 9.06 -1.90 -14.46
CA THR A 120 7.70 -1.87 -15.01
C THR A 120 7.03 -0.56 -14.66
N ARG A 121 6.63 0.21 -15.68
CA ARG A 121 5.87 1.43 -15.50
C ARG A 121 4.38 1.12 -15.58
N PRO A 122 3.54 1.68 -14.70
CA PRO A 122 2.09 1.61 -14.88
C PRO A 122 1.76 2.30 -16.21
N SER A 123 1.19 1.54 -17.16
CA SER A 123 0.76 2.07 -18.45
C SER A 123 -0.41 3.01 -18.22
N GLY A 124 -0.15 4.32 -18.21
CA GLY A 124 -1.16 5.38 -18.06
C GLY A 124 -2.13 5.52 -19.25
N VAL A 125 -2.22 4.51 -20.11
CA VAL A 125 -3.19 4.46 -21.20
C VAL A 125 -4.55 4.15 -20.57
N ARG A 126 -5.27 5.21 -20.19
CA ARG A 126 -6.72 5.15 -20.13
C ARG A 126 -7.17 4.65 -21.51
N PRO A 127 -7.98 3.58 -21.63
CA PRO A 127 -8.51 3.18 -22.93
C PRO A 127 -9.23 4.39 -23.49
N ALA A 128 -8.63 5.03 -24.50
CA ALA A 128 -9.24 6.13 -25.19
C ALA A 128 -10.49 5.52 -25.84
N VAL A 129 -11.67 5.96 -25.40
CA VAL A 129 -12.90 5.72 -26.15
C VAL A 129 -12.67 6.38 -27.51
N VAL A 130 -12.29 5.59 -28.51
CA VAL A 130 -12.16 6.03 -29.89
C VAL A 130 -13.57 6.38 -30.36
N LYS A 131 -13.96 7.65 -30.20
CA LYS A 131 -15.12 8.18 -30.89
C LYS A 131 -14.75 8.26 -32.36
N HIS A 132 -15.10 7.23 -33.12
CA HIS A 132 -15.12 7.27 -34.58
C HIS A 132 -16.05 8.41 -35.01
N TYR A 133 -15.50 9.56 -35.35
CA TYR A 133 -16.20 10.51 -36.21
C TYR A 133 -15.82 10.16 -37.64
N GLU A 134 -16.76 9.58 -38.38
CA GLU A 134 -16.63 9.46 -39.83
C GLU A 134 -16.63 10.87 -40.44
N ARG A 135 -15.50 11.29 -41.01
CA ARG A 135 -15.52 12.33 -42.03
C ARG A 135 -15.41 11.68 -43.40
N ARG A 136 -16.54 11.63 -44.10
CA ARG A 136 -16.58 11.47 -45.57
C ARG A 136 -16.03 12.74 -46.23
N GLY A 137 -15.17 12.58 -47.24
CA GLY A 137 -14.99 13.60 -48.28
C GLY A 137 -13.61 13.66 -48.93
N GLY A 138 -13.48 13.06 -50.12
CA GLY A 138 -12.57 13.54 -51.19
C GLY A 138 -11.43 12.60 -51.60
N PRO A 139 -11.34 12.17 -52.88
CA PRO A 139 -10.28 11.29 -53.37
C PRO A 139 -9.09 12.11 -53.88
N SER A 140 -7.85 11.65 -53.62
CA SER A 140 -6.70 11.96 -54.48
C SER A 140 -5.54 11.00 -54.25
N ALA A 141 -5.18 10.36 -55.36
CA ALA A 141 -3.86 9.85 -55.74
C ALA A 141 -3.10 8.96 -54.74
N ALA A 142 -3.25 7.65 -54.91
CA ALA A 142 -2.28 6.67 -54.47
C ALA A 142 -0.97 6.84 -55.27
N ASN A 143 0.09 7.32 -54.60
CA ASN A 143 1.46 7.07 -55.03
C ASN A 143 2.21 6.42 -53.86
N THR A 144 2.47 5.13 -54.02
CA THR A 144 3.17 4.29 -53.05
C THR A 144 4.64 4.65 -53.07
N GLN A 145 5.13 5.37 -52.05
CA GLN A 145 6.55 5.41 -51.74
C GLN A 145 6.76 5.14 -50.25
N GLN A 146 7.69 4.23 -50.05
CA GLN A 146 7.96 3.47 -48.84
C GLN A 146 8.89 4.33 -47.98
N LEU A 147 8.44 4.78 -46.80
CA LEU A 147 9.27 5.56 -45.90
C LEU A 147 10.05 4.63 -44.97
N GLN A 148 11.27 4.31 -45.40
CA GLN A 148 12.33 3.73 -44.58
C GLN A 148 12.78 4.76 -43.54
N TRP A 149 12.50 4.53 -42.26
CA TRP A 149 13.02 5.36 -41.17
C TRP A 149 14.52 5.17 -41.01
N LYS A 150 15.32 6.10 -41.57
CA LYS A 150 16.73 6.29 -41.21
C LYS A 150 16.80 7.05 -39.88
N ILE A 151 17.34 6.40 -38.86
CA ILE A 151 17.64 7.00 -37.55
C ILE A 151 18.82 7.98 -37.71
N PRO A 152 18.70 9.28 -37.38
CA PRO A 152 19.86 10.16 -37.29
C PRO A 152 20.64 9.84 -36.02
N GLN A 153 21.92 9.52 -36.16
CA GLN A 153 22.86 9.40 -35.05
C GLN A 153 23.09 10.80 -34.46
N LEU A 154 22.38 11.11 -33.37
CA LEU A 154 22.57 12.36 -32.65
C LEU A 154 23.78 12.21 -31.72
N ASN A 155 24.96 12.58 -32.22
CA ASN A 155 26.18 12.72 -31.43
C ASN A 155 25.99 13.83 -30.38
N ARG A 156 25.48 13.49 -29.19
CA ARG A 156 25.46 14.35 -28.02
C ARG A 156 26.48 13.82 -27.01
N GLN A 157 27.71 14.30 -27.11
CA GLN A 157 28.62 14.24 -25.96
C GLN A 157 28.06 15.15 -24.86
N ALA A 158 27.90 14.61 -23.65
CA ALA A 158 27.47 15.38 -22.50
C ALA A 158 28.61 16.32 -22.05
N PRO A 159 28.31 17.57 -21.63
CA PRO A 159 29.33 18.44 -21.04
C PRO A 159 29.85 17.84 -19.73
N LEU A 160 31.16 17.99 -19.49
CA LEU A 160 31.79 17.58 -18.24
C LEU A 160 31.23 18.39 -17.05
N PRO A 161 31.11 17.78 -15.85
CA PRO A 161 30.62 18.49 -14.67
C PRO A 161 31.63 19.55 -14.18
N PRO A 162 31.16 20.73 -13.72
CA PRO A 162 32.01 21.73 -13.09
C PRO A 162 32.63 21.23 -11.78
N GLN A 163 33.92 21.50 -11.58
CA GLN A 163 34.64 21.17 -10.34
C GLN A 163 34.26 22.13 -9.20
N HIS A 164 34.39 21.59 -7.98
CA HIS A 164 33.88 22.05 -6.69
C HIS A 164 34.10 23.52 -6.32
N ALA A 165 33.06 24.12 -5.71
CA ALA A 165 33.19 25.23 -4.75
C ALA A 165 32.49 24.84 -3.43
N THR A 166 33.07 25.32 -2.33
CA THR A 166 32.90 24.90 -0.93
C THR A 166 31.51 25.03 -0.30
N ALA A 167 31.32 24.26 0.78
CA ALA A 167 30.09 23.99 1.50
C ALA A 167 29.35 25.21 2.07
N ILE A 168 28.06 25.33 1.76
CA ILE A 168 27.08 26.09 2.54
C ILE A 168 25.88 25.18 2.85
N GLN A 169 25.67 25.06 4.16
CA GLN A 169 24.59 24.45 4.95
C GLN A 169 23.41 23.81 4.19
N SER A 170 23.34 22.49 4.28
CA SER A 170 22.20 21.67 3.88
C SER A 170 21.03 21.79 4.87
N ASN A 171 19.85 22.18 4.38
CA ASN A 171 18.58 21.92 5.06
C ASN A 171 18.24 20.42 4.96
N ARG A 172 18.84 19.59 5.83
CA ARG A 172 18.42 18.20 6.04
C ARG A 172 17.39 18.13 7.16
N ILE A 173 16.17 17.71 6.80
CA ILE A 173 15.08 17.38 7.73
C ILE A 173 15.16 15.88 8.02
N TYR A 174 16.04 15.48 8.94
CA TYR A 174 15.94 14.23 9.72
C TYR A 174 16.55 14.50 11.09
N PRO A 175 15.89 14.15 12.21
CA PRO A 175 16.41 14.45 13.53
C PRO A 175 17.62 13.54 13.82
N ARG A 176 18.77 14.17 14.07
CA ARG A 176 19.95 13.56 14.68
C ARG A 176 19.72 13.55 16.19
N ASN A 177 19.62 12.37 16.78
CA ASN A 177 19.47 12.21 18.23
C ASN A 177 20.74 12.68 18.95
N GLY A 178 20.58 13.59 19.91
CA GLY A 178 21.63 14.07 20.80
C GLY A 178 21.17 15.29 21.59
N ASP A 179 20.96 15.08 22.88
CA ASP A 179 20.97 16.04 23.99
C ASP A 179 19.62 16.48 24.57
N LEU A 180 19.37 15.89 25.74
CA LEU A 180 18.37 16.24 26.74
C LEU A 180 18.59 17.68 27.23
N ASN A 181 17.57 18.52 27.17
CA ASN A 181 17.42 19.56 28.18
C ASN A 181 15.94 19.82 28.48
N VAL A 182 15.59 19.65 29.74
CA VAL A 182 14.28 19.86 30.33
C VAL A 182 14.13 21.36 30.60
N ASN A 183 13.08 22.00 30.09
CA ASN A 183 12.52 23.13 30.82
C ASN A 183 11.00 23.25 30.64
N ARG A 184 10.35 23.60 31.76
CA ARG A 184 8.91 23.67 32.04
C ARG A 184 8.31 25.02 31.64
N ASN A 185 6.98 25.04 31.62
CA ASN A 185 6.02 26.16 31.50
C ASN A 185 5.73 26.54 30.03
N ASP A 186 4.49 26.54 29.53
CA ASP A 186 3.28 27.16 30.08
C ASP A 186 1.96 26.55 29.55
N ARG A 187 0.86 27.19 29.96
CA ARG A 187 -0.49 26.71 30.33
C ARG A 187 -1.56 27.00 29.24
N VAL A 188 -2.47 26.03 29.00
CA VAL A 188 -3.96 26.09 28.82
C VAL A 188 -4.52 27.08 27.76
N THR A 189 -5.41 26.77 26.79
CA THR A 189 -6.81 26.30 26.89
C THR A 189 -7.45 26.09 25.49
N SER A 190 -8.50 25.27 25.46
CA SER A 190 -9.73 25.39 24.63
C SER A 190 -9.79 24.79 23.22
N GLY A 191 -10.68 23.79 23.08
CA GLY A 191 -11.80 23.91 22.14
C GLY A 191 -11.92 22.83 21.08
N GLN A 192 -12.91 21.96 21.26
CA GLN A 192 -13.93 21.50 20.29
C GLN A 192 -14.26 20.01 20.52
N VAL A 193 -15.42 19.78 21.12
CA VAL A 193 -16.11 18.49 21.14
C VAL A 193 -16.78 18.36 19.77
N ILE A 194 -16.31 17.43 18.94
CA ILE A 194 -16.97 17.07 17.68
C ILE A 194 -17.62 15.71 17.89
N ASN A 195 -18.93 15.69 17.67
CA ASN A 195 -19.84 14.57 17.88
C ASN A 195 -19.37 13.27 17.22
N ASP A 196 -19.52 12.20 18.00
CA ASP A 196 -19.26 10.82 17.65
C ASP A 196 -20.24 10.29 16.61
N SER A 197 -19.74 10.03 15.41
CA SER A 197 -20.37 9.12 14.45
C SER A 197 -19.24 8.56 13.57
N ASN A 198 -18.90 7.28 13.75
CA ASN A 198 -17.83 6.51 13.10
C ASN A 198 -16.48 6.42 13.84
N SER A 199 -16.53 5.93 15.09
CA SER A 199 -15.37 5.48 15.87
C SER A 199 -14.92 4.04 15.55
N PHE A 200 -15.61 3.36 14.62
CA PHE A 200 -15.37 1.95 14.28
C PHE A 200 -14.94 1.77 12.82
N LEU A 201 -13.98 0.88 12.60
CA LEU A 201 -13.73 0.23 11.32
C LEU A 201 -14.72 -0.94 11.18
N SER A 202 -15.51 -0.94 10.11
CA SER A 202 -16.47 -2.00 9.80
C SER A 202 -15.97 -2.81 8.62
N PHE A 203 -15.93 -4.13 8.74
CA PHE A 203 -15.62 -5.01 7.60
C PHE A 203 -16.89 -5.41 6.88
N TYR A 204 -16.84 -5.23 5.56
CA TYR A 204 -17.91 -5.54 4.62
C TYR A 204 -17.35 -6.39 3.50
N GLY A 205 -18.05 -7.46 3.11
CA GLY A 205 -17.64 -8.28 1.97
C GLY A 205 -18.68 -9.34 1.62
N ASP A 206 -18.98 -9.43 0.32
CA ASP A 206 -19.50 -10.61 -0.36
C ASP A 206 -18.30 -11.39 -0.93
N GLN A 207 -18.17 -12.67 -0.54
CA GLN A 207 -17.69 -13.81 -1.34
C GLN A 207 -17.61 -15.05 -0.43
N PHE A 208 -17.85 -16.20 -1.06
CA PHE A 208 -18.20 -17.50 -0.50
C PHE A 208 -17.13 -18.13 0.40
#